data_AF-A0A524B7G8-F1
#
_entry.id   AF-A0A524B7G8-F1
#
_cell.length_a   1.000
_cell.length_b   1.000
_cell.length_c   1.000
_cell.angle_alpha   90.00
_cell.angle_beta   90.00
_cell.angle_gamma   90.00
#
_symmetry.space_group_name_H-M   'P 1'
#
loop_
_entity.id
_entity.type
_entity.pdbx_description
1 polymer ?
#
loop_
_entity_poly.entity_id
_entity_poly.type
_entity_poly.pdbx_seq_one_letter_code
_entity_poly.pdbx_strand_id
1 'polypeptide(L)'
;MLNLVTDFGEMDLAFTPAGSTGDFDGWRRGATPEEIEDGLIVLVASLDDIIDSKRAANRPKDQMALPYLESLRDEIRRQEG
;
A
#
# COMPACT_ATOMS: atom_id res chain seq x y z
N MET A 1 -6.72 6.64 11.26
CA MET A 1 -5.29 6.90 10.99
C MET A 1 -4.75 7.74 12.11
N LEU A 2 -3.49 7.52 12.45
CA LEU A 2 -2.71 8.37 13.33
C LEU A 2 -1.47 8.80 12.54
N ASN A 3 -1.28 10.11 12.40
CA ASN A 3 -0.11 10.66 11.72
C ASN A 3 0.90 11.07 12.79
N LEU A 4 2.13 10.61 12.65
CA LEU A 4 3.22 10.84 13.61
C LEU A 4 4.34 11.61 12.93
N VAL A 5 5.03 12.42 13.72
CA VAL A 5 6.32 13.00 13.33
C VAL A 5 7.34 12.38 14.27
N THR A 6 8.34 11.76 13.69
CA THR A 6 9.47 11.12 14.40
C THR A 6 10.74 11.90 14.12
N ASP A 7 11.81 11.59 14.86
CA ASP A 7 13.15 12.13 14.55
C ASP A 7 13.65 11.73 13.15
N PHE A 8 13.00 10.76 12.51
CA PHE A 8 13.32 10.23 11.17
C PHE A 8 12.30 10.61 10.09
N GLY A 9 11.31 11.46 10.40
CA GLY A 9 10.30 11.94 9.45
C GLY A 9 8.87 11.56 9.79
N GLU A 10 7.98 11.78 8.83
CA GLU A 10 6.53 11.51 8.95
C GLU A 10 6.23 10.01 8.86
N MET A 11 5.35 9.53 9.74
CA MET A 11 4.90 8.14 9.75
C MET A 11 3.39 8.07 9.96
N ASP A 12 2.67 7.47 9.00
CA ASP A 12 1.23 7.25 9.08
C ASP A 12 0.94 5.83 9.60
N LEU A 13 0.12 5.73 10.65
CA LEU A 13 -0.40 4.47 11.18
C LEU A 13 -1.87 4.31 10.84
N ALA A 14 -2.20 3.27 10.08
CA ALA A 14 -3.56 2.81 9.89
C ALA A 14 -3.91 1.75 10.95
N PHE A 15 -5.08 1.84 11.57
CA PHE A 15 -5.57 0.79 12.49
C PHE A 15 -6.47 -0.22 11.79
N THR A 16 -7.17 0.26 10.76
CA THR A 16 -8.01 -0.55 9.89
C THR A 16 -7.78 -0.01 8.48
N PRO A 17 -7.17 -0.80 7.59
CA PRO A 17 -7.02 -0.40 6.19
C PRO A 17 -8.40 -0.19 5.56
N ALA A 18 -8.55 0.85 4.74
CA ALA A 18 -9.73 0.97 3.88
C ALA A 18 -9.65 -0.07 2.76
N GLY A 19 -10.79 -0.45 2.19
CA GLY A 19 -10.87 -1.37 1.05
C GLY A 19 -11.54 -2.70 1.36
N SER A 20 -11.57 -3.56 0.36
CA SER A 20 -12.26 -4.84 0.31
C SER A 20 -11.55 -5.97 1.06
N THR A 21 -10.26 -5.83 1.32
CA THR A 21 -9.45 -6.75 2.15
C THR A 21 -9.90 -6.79 3.62
N GLY A 22 -10.60 -5.75 4.10
CA GLY A 22 -11.14 -5.68 5.46
C GLY A 22 -10.11 -5.35 6.53
N ASP A 23 -9.20 -6.28 6.82
CA ASP A 23 -8.22 -6.19 7.91
C ASP A 23 -6.78 -6.46 7.44
N PHE A 24 -5.84 -6.47 8.40
CA PHE A 24 -4.43 -6.73 8.12
C PHE A 24 -4.14 -8.15 7.65
N ASP A 25 -4.92 -9.14 8.10
CA ASP A 25 -4.80 -10.51 7.60
C ASP A 25 -5.24 -10.58 6.13
N GLY A 26 -6.20 -9.74 5.74
CA GLY A 26 -6.55 -9.44 4.36
C GLY A 26 -5.35 -9.01 3.51
N TRP A 27 -4.67 -7.95 3.93
CA TRP A 27 -3.52 -7.37 3.24
C TRP A 27 -2.34 -8.32 3.18
N ARG A 28 -2.11 -9.07 4.26
CA ARG A 28 -0.98 -10.01 4.36
C ARG A 28 -1.03 -11.11 3.31
N ARG A 29 -2.22 -11.49 2.80
CA ARG A 29 -2.34 -12.53 1.77
C ARG A 29 -1.73 -12.12 0.43
N GLY A 30 -1.81 -10.85 0.07
CA GLY A 30 -1.24 -10.31 -1.18
C GLY A 30 0.15 -9.69 -1.00
N ALA A 31 0.61 -9.52 0.23
CA ALA A 31 1.87 -8.84 0.52
C ALA A 31 3.10 -9.67 0.14
N THR A 32 4.15 -8.99 -0.30
CA THR A 32 5.47 -9.57 -0.56
C THR A 32 6.42 -9.30 0.62
N PRO A 33 7.23 -10.29 1.04
CA PRO A 33 8.29 -10.07 2.00
C PRO A 33 9.48 -9.40 1.31
N GLU A 34 9.84 -8.21 1.78
CA GLU A 34 11.00 -7.47 1.29
C GLU A 34 12.04 -7.38 2.41
N GLU A 35 13.28 -7.81 2.13
CA GLU A 35 14.40 -7.64 3.05
C GLU A 35 15.03 -6.27 2.83
N ILE A 36 15.02 -5.43 3.88
CA ILE A 36 15.51 -4.04 3.80
C ILE A 36 16.84 -3.82 4.53
N GLU A 37 17.20 -4.76 5.40
CA GLU A 37 18.49 -4.86 6.08
C GLU A 37 18.69 -6.33 6.47
N ASP A 38 19.92 -6.76 6.77
CA ASP A 38 20.26 -8.14 7.13
C ASP A 38 19.36 -8.67 8.25
N GLY A 39 18.49 -9.63 7.90
CA GLY A 39 17.53 -10.24 8.81
C GLY A 39 16.28 -9.40 9.12
N LEU A 40 16.12 -8.21 8.53
CA LEU A 40 14.95 -7.34 8.67
C LEU A 40 14.03 -7.47 7.46
N ILE A 41 12.98 -8.27 7.62
CA ILE A 41 11.94 -8.50 6.61
C ILE A 41 10.70 -7.67 6.94
N VAL A 42 10.25 -6.88 5.97
CA VAL A 42 8.99 -6.11 6.03
C VAL A 42 8.02 -6.64 5.00
N LEU A 43 6.74 -6.76 5.37
CA LEU A 43 5.69 -7.09 4.43
C LEU A 43 5.23 -5.83 3.69
N VAL A 44 5.36 -5.84 2.37
CA VAL A 44 4.91 -4.76 1.49
C VAL A 44 3.61 -5.18 0.82
N ALA A 45 2.58 -4.35 0.96
CA ALA A 45 1.26 -4.63 0.39
C ALA A 45 1.30 -4.71 -1.14
N SER A 46 0.43 -5.52 -1.73
CA SER A 46 0.32 -5.59 -3.18
C SER A 46 -0.15 -4.26 -3.77
N LEU A 47 0.25 -3.97 -5.01
CA LEU A 47 -0.18 -2.75 -5.69
C LEU A 47 -1.71 -2.71 -5.89
N ASP A 48 -2.34 -3.87 -6.12
CA ASP A 48 -3.80 -3.96 -6.24
C ASP A 48 -4.51 -3.61 -4.92
N ASP A 49 -4.01 -4.09 -3.77
CA ASP A 49 -4.58 -3.75 -2.46
C ASP A 49 -4.38 -2.27 -2.11
N ILE A 50 -3.22 -1.69 -2.49
CA ILE A 50 -2.96 -0.24 -2.32
C ILE A 50 -3.95 0.58 -3.14
N ILE A 51 -4.18 0.21 -4.40
CA ILE A 51 -5.14 0.89 -5.30
C ILE A 51 -6.55 0.80 -4.72
N ASP A 52 -6.98 -0.39 -4.29
CA ASP A 52 -8.30 -0.61 -3.69
C ASP A 52 -8.49 0.24 -2.43
N SER A 53 -7.50 0.26 -1.55
CA SER A 53 -7.53 1.07 -0.34
C SER A 53 -7.64 2.56 -0.61
N LYS A 54 -6.87 3.06 -1.58
CA LYS A 54 -6.90 4.47 -1.98
C LYS A 54 -8.23 4.85 -2.61
N ARG A 55 -8.80 3.98 -3.43
CA ARG A 55 -10.13 4.17 -4.02
C ARG A 55 -11.22 4.20 -2.94
N ALA A 56 -11.15 3.30 -1.97
CA ALA A 56 -12.09 3.26 -0.85
C ALA A 56 -11.97 4.48 0.08
N ALA A 57 -10.74 4.94 0.34
CA ALA A 57 -10.50 6.13 1.17
C ALA A 57 -10.93 7.44 0.48
N ASN A 58 -10.82 7.51 -0.85
CA ASN A 58 -11.35 8.58 -1.71
C ASN A 58 -11.00 10.01 -1.27
N ARG A 59 -9.79 10.23 -0.72
CA ARG A 59 -9.31 11.57 -0.35
C ARG A 59 -8.80 12.30 -1.61
N PRO A 60 -8.80 13.65 -1.65
CA PRO A 60 -8.29 14.40 -2.80
C PRO A 60 -6.87 13.98 -3.23
N LYS A 61 -5.97 13.75 -2.27
CA LYS A 61 -4.62 13.25 -2.54
C LYS A 61 -4.58 11.82 -3.12
N ASP A 62 -5.54 10.97 -2.75
CA ASP A 62 -5.64 9.62 -3.29
C ASP A 62 -6.16 9.65 -4.73
N GLN A 63 -7.18 10.47 -5.02
CA GLN A 63 -7.71 10.67 -6.37
C GLN A 63 -6.61 11.12 -7.35
N MET A 64 -5.71 12.00 -6.91
CA MET A 64 -4.57 12.44 -7.73
C MET A 64 -3.53 11.34 -7.96
N ALA A 65 -3.32 10.45 -6.99
CA ALA A 65 -2.32 9.38 -7.07
C ALA A 65 -2.81 8.15 -7.85
N LEU A 66 -4.12 7.86 -7.83
CA LEU A 66 -4.71 6.66 -8.42
C LEU A 66 -4.34 6.43 -9.90
N PRO A 67 -4.41 7.43 -10.81
CA PRO A 67 -4.07 7.21 -12.22
C PRO A 67 -2.64 6.73 -12.43
N TYR A 68 -1.70 7.23 -11.63
CA TYR A 68 -0.30 6.81 -11.71
C TYR A 68 -0.13 5.36 -11.24
N LEU A 69 -0.77 4.98 -10.13
CA LEU A 69 -0.70 3.62 -9.60
C LEU A 69 -1.33 2.59 -10.55
N GLU A 70 -2.47 2.93 -11.15
CA GLU A 70 -3.13 2.09 -12.15
C GLU A 70 -2.24 1.90 -13.39
N SER A 71 -1.62 2.98 -13.88
CA SER A 71 -0.65 2.89 -15.00
C SER A 71 0.56 2.03 -14.66
N LEU A 72 1.10 2.13 -13.43
CA LEU A 72 2.23 1.33 -12.98
C LEU A 72 1.87 -0.16 -12.96
N ARG A 73 0.70 -0.49 -12.42
CA ARG A 73 0.20 -1.88 -12.39
C ARG A 73 0.08 -2.47 -13.78
N ASP A 74 -0.49 -1.69 -14.71
CA ASP A 74 -0.69 -2.14 -16.09
C ASP A 74 0.65 -2.32 -16.81
N GLU A 75 1.68 -1.53 -16.48
CA GLU A 75 3.05 -1.75 -16.96
C GLU A 75 3.67 -3.03 -16.40
N ILE A 76 3.58 -3.27 -15.09
CA ILE A 76 4.13 -4.48 -14.45
C ILE A 76 3.54 -5.74 -15.07
N ARG A 77 2.21 -5.78 -15.23
CA ARG A 77 1.51 -6.91 -15.87
C ARG A 77 1.92 -7.15 -17.32
N ARG A 78 2.32 -6.10 -18.06
CA ARG A 78 2.84 -6.22 -19.43
C ARG A 78 4.24 -6.82 -19.47
N GLN A 79 5.04 -6.64 -18.42
CA GLN A 79 6.40 -7.18 -18.35
C GLN A 79 6.42 -8.64 -17.87
N GLU A 80 5.41 -9.07 -17.13
CA GLU A 80 5.26 -10.44 -16.62
C GLU A 80 4.65 -11.43 -17.63
N GLY A 81 4.02 -10.94 -18.71
CA GLY A 81 3.40 -11.75 -19.77
C GLY A 81 4.27 -11.92 -21.01
#